data_AF-A0A8B8HGX9-F1
#
_entry.id   AF-A0A8B8HGX9-F1
#
_cell.length_a   1.000
_cell.length_b   1.000
_cell.length_c   1.000
_cell.angle_alpha   90.00
_cell.angle_beta   90.00
_cell.angle_gamma   90.00
#
_symmetry.space_group_name_H-M   'P 1'
#
loop_
_entity.id
_entity.type
_entity.pdbx_description
1 polymer ?
#
loop_
_entity_poly.entity_id
_entity_poly.type
_entity_poly.pdbx_seq_one_letter_code
_entity_poly.pdbx_strand_id
1 'polypeptide(L)'
;MVHKMWRHKLFLNIIYLFIILQCVNTAEDHPAWNWKCEDGKCSKTKHDQQSPEPALSLEACKLFCNEFGLLWPRPTGNTDLGRFLSKININNIEIQIEKRGRSDDLMNAAGQRFKQLVSKAVPKGVTPKTTGKSVYVYLVNNNPDVTDFSLDFDESYTLRVSPESTERINATIFGNNFFGIRHGMETLSQLIVFDDIRNHLLIARDVTIDDKPVYPYRGILLDTARNYYSVESIKATIEAMAAVKLNTFHWHITDSQSFPFVSSRRPELTKYGAYGPSKVYPAAALREVVRFGRERGVRVLPEFDAPAHVGEGWQDSGLTVCFKAEPWASYCVEPPCGQLNPTKEELYNYLEDIYKDMAEVFDTDLFHMGGDEVSERCWNSSQQIQQFMLENRWGLDRASYLKLWNYFQTKAQDRAYKAFGKRLPLILWTSTLTEFSHVENFLNKDDYIIQVWTTGVDPQIKGLLEKGYRLIMSNYDALYFDCGYGAWVGSGNNWCSPYIGWQKVYENSPMQMAQEYSNQVLGGEAALWSEQADSATLDARLWPRAAALAERLWAEPDTTWHHAEARMLHLRERLVRLGIQPESIEPEWCYQNEGYCYA
;
A
#
# COMPACT_ATOMS: atom_id res chain seq x y z
N MET A 1 54.76 21.56 47.71
CA MET A 1 53.41 22.17 47.84
C MET A 1 52.49 21.91 46.64
N VAL A 2 53.01 21.76 45.41
CA VAL A 2 52.19 21.60 44.18
C VAL A 2 51.41 20.26 44.12
N HIS A 3 51.89 19.20 44.77
CA HIS A 3 51.22 17.89 44.78
C HIS A 3 49.99 17.80 45.70
N LYS A 4 49.86 18.68 46.71
CA LYS A 4 48.73 18.69 47.64
C LYS A 4 47.50 19.40 47.05
N MET A 5 47.70 20.40 46.19
CA MET A 5 46.61 21.12 45.50
C MET A 5 45.93 20.29 44.40
N TRP A 6 46.67 19.39 43.73
CA TRP A 6 46.11 18.56 42.65
C TRP A 6 45.16 17.48 43.19
N ARG A 7 45.48 16.88 44.33
CA ARG A 7 44.61 15.89 44.99
C ARG A 7 43.30 16.49 45.51
N HIS A 8 43.29 17.75 45.95
CA HIS A 8 42.05 18.41 46.39
C HIS A 8 41.12 18.78 45.22
N LYS A 9 41.65 19.22 44.07
CA LYS A 9 40.83 19.48 42.87
C LYS A 9 40.24 18.21 42.26
N LEU A 10 40.98 17.09 42.28
CA LEU A 10 40.47 15.80 41.80
C LEU A 10 39.35 15.25 42.70
N PHE A 11 39.48 15.41 44.03
CA PHE A 11 38.45 14.98 44.98
C PHE A 11 37.17 15.82 44.90
N LEU A 12 37.28 17.14 44.73
CA LEU A 12 36.11 18.01 44.54
C LEU A 12 35.39 17.74 43.21
N ASN A 13 36.12 17.45 42.13
CA ASN A 13 35.51 17.10 40.84
C ASN A 13 34.83 15.73 40.86
N ILE A 14 35.37 14.74 41.59
CA ILE A 14 34.73 13.43 41.77
C ILE A 14 33.47 13.56 42.63
N ILE A 15 33.49 14.40 43.67
CA ILE A 15 32.30 14.68 44.49
C ILE A 15 31.24 15.46 43.70
N TYR A 16 31.62 16.43 42.87
CA TYR A 16 30.69 17.12 41.97
C TYR A 16 30.10 16.18 40.92
N LEU A 17 30.90 15.25 40.37
CA LEU A 17 30.41 14.24 39.42
C LEU A 17 29.49 13.22 40.12
N PHE A 18 29.77 12.86 41.38
CA PHE A 18 28.90 11.99 42.19
C PHE A 18 27.61 12.68 42.62
N ILE A 19 27.64 13.98 42.93
CA ILE A 19 26.45 14.78 43.26
C ILE A 19 25.62 15.04 41.99
N ILE A 20 26.23 15.26 40.82
CA ILE A 20 25.51 15.34 39.54
C ILE A 20 24.93 13.96 39.17
N LEU A 21 25.66 12.85 39.37
CA LEU A 21 25.10 11.50 39.15
C LEU A 21 24.02 11.13 40.17
N GLN A 22 24.07 11.62 41.41
CA GLN A 22 23.04 11.39 42.42
C GLN A 22 21.83 12.31 42.22
N CYS A 23 22.00 13.54 41.74
CA CYS A 23 20.89 14.44 41.39
C CYS A 23 20.18 14.06 40.09
N VAL A 24 20.81 13.28 39.21
CA VAL A 24 20.13 12.73 38.00
C VAL A 24 19.32 11.47 38.33
N ASN A 25 19.45 10.90 39.54
CA ASN A 25 18.79 9.65 39.94
C ASN A 25 17.73 9.82 41.05
N THR A 26 17.26 11.04 41.33
CA THR A 26 16.19 11.27 42.33
C THR A 26 15.15 12.27 41.83
N ALA A 27 14.55 11.95 40.70
CA ALA A 27 13.15 12.20 40.41
C ALA A 27 12.72 11.05 39.51
N GLU A 28 12.10 10.01 40.06
CA GLU A 28 11.21 9.20 39.23
C GLU A 28 10.12 10.18 38.78
N ASP A 29 10.30 10.79 37.60
CA ASP A 29 9.28 11.62 36.95
C ASP A 29 8.14 10.68 36.59
N HIS A 30 7.30 10.39 37.58
CA HIS A 30 6.08 9.65 37.36
C HIS A 30 5.24 10.45 36.35
N PRO A 31 4.66 9.79 35.33
CA PRO A 31 3.87 10.49 34.34
C PRO A 31 2.77 11.29 35.02
N ALA A 32 2.75 12.59 34.70
CA ALA A 32 1.87 13.58 35.32
C ALA A 32 0.39 13.42 34.92
N TRP A 33 0.12 12.60 33.91
CA TRP A 33 -1.18 12.47 33.26
C TRP A 33 -1.63 11.01 33.22
N ASN A 34 -2.95 10.83 33.26
CA ASN A 34 -3.63 9.59 32.93
C ASN A 34 -4.87 9.92 32.09
N TRP A 35 -5.55 8.89 31.59
CA TRP A 35 -6.75 9.05 30.78
C TRP A 35 -7.92 8.27 31.36
N LYS A 36 -9.13 8.82 31.19
CA LYS A 36 -10.40 8.17 31.54
C LYS A 36 -11.32 8.16 30.33
N CYS A 37 -12.07 7.08 30.17
CA CYS A 37 -13.06 7.01 29.11
C CYS A 37 -14.34 7.73 29.55
N GLU A 38 -14.71 8.78 28.82
CA GLU A 38 -15.90 9.60 29.04
C GLU A 38 -16.62 9.73 27.69
N ASP A 39 -17.84 9.19 27.58
CA ASP A 39 -18.65 9.23 26.35
C ASP A 39 -17.93 8.79 25.07
N GLY A 40 -17.16 7.70 25.16
CA GLY A 40 -16.40 7.15 24.02
C GLY A 40 -15.12 7.92 23.68
N LYS A 41 -14.68 8.83 24.55
CA LYS A 41 -13.47 9.66 24.39
C LYS A 41 -12.52 9.49 25.58
N CYS A 42 -11.23 9.44 25.30
CA CYS A 42 -10.19 9.44 26.32
C CYS A 42 -9.86 10.86 26.78
N SER A 43 -10.45 11.24 27.91
CA SER A 43 -10.27 12.52 28.59
C SER A 43 -8.99 12.51 29.42
N LYS A 44 -8.12 13.51 29.20
CA LYS A 44 -6.82 13.64 29.88
C LYS A 44 -7.00 14.25 31.27
N THR A 45 -6.61 13.53 32.31
CA THR A 45 -6.71 13.99 33.70
C THR A 45 -5.37 13.93 34.42
N LYS A 46 -5.20 14.77 35.45
CA LYS A 46 -3.98 14.77 36.26
C LYS A 46 -3.87 13.45 37.01
N HIS A 47 -2.70 12.83 36.98
CA HIS A 47 -2.45 11.61 37.73
C HIS A 47 -2.29 11.94 39.22
N ASP A 48 -3.32 11.68 40.01
CA ASP A 48 -3.28 11.74 41.46
C ASP A 48 -2.80 10.39 42.01
N GLN A 49 -1.59 10.37 42.59
CA GLN A 49 -0.99 9.17 43.19
C GLN A 49 -1.75 8.66 44.41
N GLN A 50 -2.61 9.49 45.02
CA GLN A 50 -3.44 9.11 46.16
C GLN A 50 -4.80 8.52 45.72
N SER A 51 -5.11 8.58 44.42
CA SER A 51 -6.34 8.00 43.89
C SER A 51 -6.34 6.47 44.04
N PRO A 52 -7.44 5.86 44.51
CA PRO A 52 -7.57 4.40 44.54
C PRO A 52 -7.81 3.81 43.14
N GLU A 53 -8.16 4.64 42.13
CA GLU A 53 -8.41 4.19 40.77
C GLU A 53 -7.09 3.99 40.00
N PRO A 54 -6.88 2.82 39.35
CA PRO A 54 -5.70 2.59 38.53
C PRO A 54 -5.64 3.58 37.36
N ALA A 55 -4.54 4.34 37.27
CA ALA A 55 -4.29 5.22 36.12
C ALA A 55 -4.20 4.43 34.81
N LEU A 56 -4.87 4.87 33.74
CA LEU A 56 -4.70 4.31 32.40
C LEU A 56 -3.75 5.17 31.58
N SER A 57 -2.85 4.52 30.84
CA SER A 57 -2.11 5.18 29.76
C SER A 57 -3.06 5.51 28.61
N LEU A 58 -2.63 6.40 27.72
CA LEU A 58 -3.44 6.86 26.58
C LEU A 58 -3.94 5.70 25.72
N GLU A 59 -3.04 4.82 25.27
CA GLU A 59 -3.39 3.69 24.42
C GLU A 59 -4.23 2.63 25.15
N ALA A 60 -4.02 2.44 26.45
CA ALA A 60 -4.83 1.52 27.25
C ALA A 60 -6.27 2.03 27.41
N CYS A 61 -6.45 3.35 27.55
CA CYS A 61 -7.77 3.98 27.51
C CYS A 61 -8.42 3.79 26.13
N LYS A 62 -7.71 4.16 25.05
CA LYS A 62 -8.25 4.13 23.68
C LYS A 62 -8.68 2.73 23.23
N LEU A 63 -7.94 1.69 23.63
CA LEU A 63 -8.23 0.30 23.27
C LEU A 63 -9.63 -0.17 23.69
N PHE A 64 -10.22 0.40 24.76
CA PHE A 64 -11.57 0.04 25.20
C PHE A 64 -12.57 1.18 25.17
N CYS A 65 -12.12 2.42 25.00
CA CYS A 65 -13.02 3.57 24.90
C CYS A 65 -13.57 3.76 23.49
N ASN A 66 -12.79 3.41 22.47
CA ASN A 66 -13.24 3.38 21.09
C ASN A 66 -13.95 2.05 20.78
N GLU A 67 -15.00 2.09 19.96
CA GLU A 67 -15.79 0.91 19.55
C GLU A 67 -14.93 -0.24 18.99
N PHE A 68 -13.93 0.10 18.18
CA PHE A 68 -13.01 -0.87 17.58
C PHE A 68 -11.61 -0.81 18.21
N GLY A 69 -11.50 -0.19 19.38
CA GLY A 69 -10.24 0.02 20.09
C GLY A 69 -9.20 0.74 19.23
N LEU A 70 -8.05 0.10 19.02
CA LEU A 70 -6.94 0.61 18.22
C LEU A 70 -6.85 -0.04 16.84
N LEU A 71 -7.86 -0.82 16.45
CA LEU A 71 -7.79 -1.63 15.23
C LEU A 71 -7.90 -0.78 13.96
N TRP A 72 -7.01 -1.04 13.01
CA TRP A 72 -7.09 -0.54 11.65
C TRP A 72 -6.56 -1.55 10.62
N PRO A 73 -7.35 -1.91 9.59
CA PRO A 73 -8.78 -1.64 9.46
C PRO A 73 -9.61 -2.24 10.61
N ARG A 74 -10.79 -1.66 10.87
CA ARG A 74 -11.81 -2.30 11.72
C ARG A 74 -12.23 -3.65 11.11
N PRO A 75 -12.47 -4.70 11.92
CA PRO A 75 -12.97 -5.96 11.40
C PRO A 75 -14.39 -5.84 10.85
N THR A 76 -14.76 -6.76 9.96
CA THR A 76 -16.08 -6.76 9.29
C THR A 76 -17.12 -7.66 9.97
N GLY A 77 -16.68 -8.66 10.73
CA GLY A 77 -17.56 -9.58 11.44
C GLY A 77 -17.68 -9.28 12.93
N ASN A 78 -17.91 -10.33 13.72
CA ASN A 78 -17.99 -10.22 15.17
C ASN A 78 -16.68 -9.62 15.71
N THR A 79 -16.79 -8.58 16.54
CA THR A 79 -15.63 -7.91 17.16
C THR A 79 -15.92 -7.72 18.65
N ASP A 80 -15.34 -8.58 19.47
CA ASP A 80 -15.36 -8.48 20.92
C ASP A 80 -13.91 -8.36 21.42
N LEU A 81 -13.58 -7.21 22.01
CA LEU A 81 -12.25 -6.93 22.58
C LEU A 81 -12.18 -7.21 24.09
N GLY A 82 -13.31 -7.58 24.70
CA GLY A 82 -13.44 -7.68 26.14
C GLY A 82 -13.24 -6.32 26.83
N ARG A 83 -12.80 -6.35 28.10
CA ARG A 83 -12.64 -5.14 28.93
C ARG A 83 -11.36 -5.12 29.78
N PHE A 84 -10.48 -6.10 29.57
CA PHE A 84 -9.33 -6.31 30.44
C PHE A 84 -8.04 -6.46 29.65
N LEU A 85 -6.98 -5.89 30.20
CA LEU A 85 -5.61 -6.07 29.73
C LEU A 85 -4.88 -7.08 30.62
N SER A 86 -4.00 -7.86 30.01
CA SER A 86 -3.02 -8.69 30.72
C SER A 86 -1.62 -8.19 30.45
N LYS A 87 -0.81 -8.06 31.50
CA LYS A 87 0.62 -7.82 31.35
C LYS A 87 1.30 -9.06 30.75
N ILE A 88 2.10 -8.86 29.71
CA ILE A 88 2.83 -9.92 29.01
C ILE A 88 4.34 -9.69 29.04
N ASN A 89 5.10 -10.78 29.02
CA ASN A 89 6.55 -10.72 28.91
C ASN A 89 6.96 -10.81 27.43
N ILE A 90 7.58 -9.74 26.92
CA ILE A 90 8.03 -9.63 25.53
C ILE A 90 8.97 -10.78 25.09
N ASN A 91 9.73 -11.35 26.03
CA ASN A 91 10.67 -12.43 25.75
C ASN A 91 10.00 -13.81 25.69
N ASN A 92 8.75 -13.93 26.16
CA ASN A 92 8.03 -15.19 26.28
C ASN A 92 6.84 -15.24 25.31
N ILE A 93 7.10 -14.95 24.04
CA ILE A 93 6.13 -15.06 22.96
C ILE A 93 6.55 -16.22 22.04
N GLU A 94 5.74 -17.25 22.01
CA GLU A 94 5.96 -18.48 21.24
C GLU A 94 4.94 -18.58 20.10
N ILE A 95 5.42 -18.91 18.90
CA ILE A 95 4.57 -19.11 17.71
C ILE A 95 4.56 -20.60 17.40
N GLN A 96 3.37 -21.20 17.33
CA GLN A 96 3.13 -22.61 17.05
C GLN A 96 2.33 -22.72 15.75
N ILE A 97 2.82 -23.52 14.81
CA ILE A 97 2.14 -23.80 13.55
C ILE A 97 1.55 -25.20 13.65
N GLU A 98 0.23 -25.28 13.70
CA GLU A 98 -0.51 -26.53 13.97
C GLU A 98 -0.52 -27.48 12.77
N LYS A 99 -0.54 -26.94 11.55
CA LYS A 99 -0.55 -27.70 10.29
C LYS A 99 0.56 -27.21 9.39
N ARG A 100 1.40 -28.14 8.94
CA ARG A 100 2.55 -27.88 8.05
C ARG A 100 2.19 -28.17 6.60
N GLY A 101 2.83 -27.48 5.65
CA GLY A 101 2.61 -27.66 4.21
C GLY A 101 3.48 -26.73 3.37
N ARG A 102 3.10 -26.47 2.10
CA ARG A 102 3.91 -25.61 1.19
C ARG A 102 4.11 -24.18 1.68
N SER A 103 3.26 -23.68 2.58
CA SER A 103 3.37 -22.33 3.17
C SER A 103 4.23 -22.25 4.45
N ASP A 104 4.96 -23.30 4.82
CA ASP A 104 5.75 -23.34 6.05
C ASP A 104 6.75 -22.19 6.19
N ASP A 105 7.48 -21.87 5.12
CA ASP A 105 8.42 -20.77 5.07
C ASP A 105 7.73 -19.41 5.25
N LEU A 106 6.57 -19.21 4.60
CA LEU A 106 5.75 -18.01 4.73
C LEU A 106 5.17 -17.86 6.15
N MET A 107 4.65 -18.95 6.74
CA MET A 107 4.12 -18.95 8.11
C MET A 107 5.23 -18.67 9.14
N ASN A 108 6.43 -19.23 8.95
CA ASN A 108 7.58 -18.95 9.81
C ASN A 108 8.01 -17.46 9.69
N ALA A 109 8.05 -16.92 8.47
CA ALA A 109 8.37 -15.51 8.23
C ALA A 109 7.34 -14.57 8.89
N ALA A 110 6.05 -14.88 8.77
CA ALA A 110 4.98 -14.14 9.45
C ALA A 110 5.12 -14.19 10.98
N GLY A 111 5.46 -15.37 11.54
CA GLY A 111 5.79 -15.55 12.95
C GLY A 111 6.91 -14.64 13.45
N GLN A 112 8.00 -14.54 12.70
CA GLN A 112 9.12 -13.66 13.04
C GLN A 112 8.73 -12.18 12.92
N ARG A 113 8.01 -11.82 11.86
CA ARG A 113 7.50 -10.46 11.68
C ARG A 113 6.59 -10.03 12.83
N PHE A 114 5.70 -10.91 13.31
CA PHE A 114 4.87 -10.61 14.47
C PHE A 114 5.68 -10.23 15.71
N LYS A 115 6.76 -10.96 16.02
CA LYS A 115 7.65 -10.59 17.15
C LYS A 115 8.30 -9.23 16.97
N GLN A 116 8.66 -8.87 15.72
CA GLN A 116 9.19 -7.55 15.40
C GLN A 116 8.13 -6.45 15.60
N LEU A 117 6.89 -6.67 15.15
CA LEU A 117 5.77 -5.73 15.36
C LEU A 117 5.50 -5.51 16.85
N VAL A 118 5.48 -6.58 17.65
CA VAL A 118 5.33 -6.48 19.11
C VAL A 118 6.45 -5.66 19.73
N SER A 119 7.68 -5.84 19.25
CA SER A 119 8.83 -5.04 19.73
C SER A 119 8.69 -3.56 19.37
N LYS A 120 8.13 -3.25 18.20
CA LYS A 120 7.87 -1.87 17.75
C LYS A 120 6.69 -1.19 18.44
N ALA A 121 5.85 -1.94 19.17
CA ALA A 121 4.84 -1.34 20.05
C ALA A 121 5.48 -0.58 21.22
N VAL A 122 6.72 -0.92 21.59
CA VAL A 122 7.50 -0.18 22.59
C VAL A 122 8.16 1.04 21.93
N PRO A 123 8.00 2.25 22.50
CA PRO A 123 8.67 3.44 21.99
C PRO A 123 10.19 3.31 21.92
N LYS A 124 10.80 3.92 20.89
CA LYS A 124 12.25 3.87 20.67
C LYS A 124 13.00 4.43 21.90
N GLY A 125 13.99 3.68 22.38
CA GLY A 125 14.79 4.05 23.54
C GLY A 125 14.21 3.59 24.90
N VAL A 126 13.03 2.97 24.91
CA VAL A 126 12.41 2.41 26.11
C VAL A 126 12.63 0.91 26.16
N THR A 127 12.88 0.36 27.36
CA THR A 127 12.96 -1.08 27.59
C THR A 127 11.80 -1.51 28.49
N PRO A 128 10.88 -2.37 28.03
CA PRO A 128 9.74 -2.80 28.83
C PRO A 128 10.21 -3.69 29.98
N LYS A 129 9.51 -3.65 31.12
CA LYS A 129 9.76 -4.64 32.18
C LYS A 129 9.44 -6.04 31.64
N THR A 130 10.40 -6.96 31.75
CA THR A 130 10.29 -8.35 31.28
C THR A 130 9.52 -9.23 32.26
N THR A 131 8.32 -8.80 32.67
CA THR A 131 7.46 -9.48 33.63
C THR A 131 6.06 -9.63 33.05
N GLY A 132 5.28 -10.61 33.53
CA GLY A 132 3.93 -10.87 33.03
C GLY A 132 3.82 -12.25 32.40
N LYS A 133 2.66 -12.51 31.81
CA LYS A 133 2.29 -13.81 31.25
C LYS A 133 3.11 -14.14 30.00
N SER A 134 3.26 -15.44 29.74
CA SER A 134 3.74 -15.93 28.45
C SER A 134 2.58 -15.94 27.44
N VAL A 135 2.87 -15.69 26.16
CA VAL A 135 1.88 -15.69 25.07
C VAL A 135 2.20 -16.81 24.10
N TYR A 136 1.25 -17.73 23.92
CA TYR A 136 1.33 -18.79 22.93
C TYR A 136 0.40 -18.44 21.77
N VAL A 137 0.97 -18.28 20.59
CA VAL A 137 0.23 -17.96 19.36
C VAL A 137 0.13 -19.21 18.49
N TYR A 138 -1.08 -19.75 18.35
CA TYR A 138 -1.37 -20.94 17.56
C TYR A 138 -1.91 -20.54 16.19
N LEU A 139 -1.23 -20.95 15.13
CA LEU A 139 -1.60 -20.70 13.74
C LEU A 139 -2.25 -21.95 13.14
N VAL A 140 -3.55 -21.88 12.87
CA VAL A 140 -4.36 -22.98 12.33
C VAL A 140 -4.72 -22.71 10.89
N ASN A 141 -3.81 -23.05 9.98
CA ASN A 141 -4.00 -22.93 8.54
C ASN A 141 -4.74 -24.16 7.97
N ASN A 142 -5.99 -24.00 7.52
CA ASN A 142 -6.79 -25.14 7.04
C ASN A 142 -6.28 -25.75 5.73
N ASN A 143 -5.69 -24.94 4.85
CA ASN A 143 -5.12 -25.38 3.58
C ASN A 143 -3.66 -24.88 3.47
N PRO A 144 -2.71 -25.52 4.17
CA PRO A 144 -1.32 -25.05 4.26
C PRO A 144 -0.55 -25.12 2.94
N ASP A 145 -1.14 -25.70 1.89
CA ASP A 145 -0.55 -25.77 0.56
C ASP A 145 -0.97 -24.63 -0.36
N VAL A 146 -1.92 -23.76 0.03
CA VAL A 146 -2.34 -22.61 -0.78
C VAL A 146 -1.39 -21.43 -0.54
N THR A 147 -0.63 -21.06 -1.57
CA THR A 147 0.40 -20.00 -1.54
C THR A 147 0.30 -18.99 -2.67
N ASP A 148 -0.58 -19.23 -3.63
CA ASP A 148 -0.67 -18.47 -4.87
C ASP A 148 -1.74 -17.38 -4.74
N PHE A 149 -1.47 -16.22 -5.33
CA PHE A 149 -2.44 -15.14 -5.41
C PHE A 149 -3.56 -15.47 -6.41
N SER A 150 -4.76 -14.99 -6.12
CA SER A 150 -5.94 -15.06 -6.99
C SER A 150 -6.83 -13.84 -6.73
N LEU A 151 -7.85 -13.58 -7.54
CA LEU A 151 -8.94 -12.68 -7.14
C LEU A 151 -9.96 -13.38 -6.22
N ASP A 152 -9.95 -14.72 -6.19
CA ASP A 152 -10.95 -15.54 -5.50
C ASP A 152 -10.43 -16.19 -4.20
N PHE A 153 -9.19 -15.89 -3.77
CA PHE A 153 -8.63 -16.54 -2.59
C PHE A 153 -9.22 -15.95 -1.29
N ASP A 154 -9.34 -16.84 -0.30
CA ASP A 154 -9.95 -16.50 0.97
C ASP A 154 -8.98 -15.79 1.90
N GLU A 155 -9.24 -14.51 2.18
CA GLU A 155 -8.47 -13.70 3.12
C GLU A 155 -9.07 -13.65 4.54
N SER A 156 -10.12 -14.44 4.81
CA SER A 156 -10.80 -14.47 6.10
C SER A 156 -9.98 -15.14 7.20
N TYR A 157 -10.22 -14.69 8.43
CA TYR A 157 -9.68 -15.32 9.63
C TYR A 157 -10.61 -15.14 10.83
N THR A 158 -10.43 -16.03 11.81
CA THR A 158 -10.96 -15.87 13.16
C THR A 158 -9.78 -15.77 14.12
N LEU A 159 -9.79 -14.75 14.98
CA LEU A 159 -8.81 -14.55 16.04
C LEU A 159 -9.49 -14.70 17.40
N ARG A 160 -8.92 -15.53 18.27
CA ARG A 160 -9.36 -15.69 19.66
C ARG A 160 -8.19 -15.46 20.61
N VAL A 161 -8.38 -14.65 21.63
CA VAL A 161 -7.40 -14.47 22.72
C VAL A 161 -8.09 -14.80 24.03
N SER A 162 -7.49 -15.67 24.83
CA SER A 162 -8.04 -16.05 26.14
C SER A 162 -6.93 -16.45 27.12
N PRO A 163 -7.16 -16.32 28.43
CA PRO A 163 -6.27 -16.87 29.43
C PRO A 163 -6.38 -18.40 29.46
N GLU A 164 -5.25 -19.10 29.30
CA GLU A 164 -5.17 -20.55 29.53
C GLU A 164 -4.97 -20.85 31.03
N SER A 165 -4.22 -19.99 31.71
CA SER A 165 -3.94 -20.10 33.15
C SER A 165 -3.60 -18.73 33.76
N THR A 166 -3.19 -18.72 35.03
CA THR A 166 -2.71 -17.51 35.70
C THR A 166 -1.46 -16.94 35.03
N GLU A 167 -0.59 -17.78 34.45
CA GLU A 167 0.71 -17.39 33.88
C GLU A 167 0.75 -17.33 32.34
N ARG A 168 -0.35 -17.68 31.67
CA ARG A 168 -0.36 -17.86 30.21
C ARG A 168 -1.60 -17.31 29.51
N ILE A 169 -1.38 -16.69 28.35
CA ILE A 169 -2.39 -16.30 27.36
C ILE A 169 -2.22 -17.18 26.13
N ASN A 170 -3.33 -17.70 25.61
CA ASN A 170 -3.41 -18.34 24.31
C ASN A 170 -4.04 -17.36 23.31
N ALA A 171 -3.40 -17.19 22.15
CA ALA A 171 -3.95 -16.51 21.00
C ALA A 171 -4.02 -17.51 19.85
N THR A 172 -5.21 -17.82 19.35
CA THR A 172 -5.40 -18.75 18.24
C THR A 172 -5.93 -18.01 17.03
N ILE A 173 -5.25 -18.17 15.89
CA ILE A 173 -5.65 -17.61 14.61
C ILE A 173 -6.03 -18.77 13.69
N PHE A 174 -7.29 -18.80 13.27
CA PHE A 174 -7.80 -19.72 12.26
C PHE A 174 -7.89 -18.99 10.93
N GLY A 175 -7.38 -19.60 9.86
CA GLY A 175 -7.45 -19.04 8.52
C GLY A 175 -7.52 -20.16 7.49
N ASN A 176 -8.19 -19.89 6.37
CA ASN A 176 -8.35 -20.90 5.33
C ASN A 176 -7.07 -21.15 4.52
N ASN A 177 -6.16 -20.18 4.49
CA ASN A 177 -4.83 -20.29 3.88
C ASN A 177 -3.86 -19.34 4.62
N PHE A 178 -2.62 -19.25 4.14
CA PHE A 178 -1.59 -18.37 4.70
C PHE A 178 -2.01 -16.90 4.79
N PHE A 179 -2.75 -16.38 3.81
CA PHE A 179 -3.07 -14.97 3.74
C PHE A 179 -4.05 -14.54 4.84
N GLY A 180 -5.08 -15.33 5.12
CA GLY A 180 -5.96 -15.12 6.28
C GLY A 180 -5.19 -15.17 7.60
N ILE A 181 -4.31 -16.17 7.77
CA ILE A 181 -3.46 -16.30 8.96
C ILE A 181 -2.63 -15.04 9.19
N ARG A 182 -1.92 -14.56 8.16
CA ARG A 182 -1.09 -13.36 8.25
C ARG A 182 -1.93 -12.11 8.58
N HIS A 183 -3.13 -11.95 8.00
CA HIS A 183 -4.04 -10.85 8.37
C HIS A 183 -4.44 -10.91 9.85
N GLY A 184 -4.74 -12.11 10.36
CA GLY A 184 -5.00 -12.32 11.78
C GLY A 184 -3.82 -12.02 12.69
N MET A 185 -2.59 -12.28 12.24
CA MET A 185 -1.38 -11.91 12.97
C MET A 185 -1.18 -10.39 13.03
N GLU A 186 -1.49 -9.68 11.95
CA GLU A 186 -1.45 -8.21 11.94
C GLU A 186 -2.46 -7.65 12.96
N THR A 187 -3.70 -8.13 12.93
CA THR A 187 -4.74 -7.74 13.91
C THR A 187 -4.32 -8.07 15.34
N LEU A 188 -3.78 -9.27 15.60
CA LEU A 188 -3.29 -9.64 16.93
C LEU A 188 -2.21 -8.68 17.45
N SER A 189 -1.34 -8.19 16.57
CA SER A 189 -0.28 -7.25 16.95
C SER A 189 -0.80 -5.85 17.31
N GLN A 190 -2.02 -5.50 16.88
CA GLN A 190 -2.68 -4.24 17.22
C GLN A 190 -3.41 -4.32 18.58
N LEU A 191 -3.61 -5.53 19.11
CA LEU A 191 -4.18 -5.77 20.44
C LEU A 191 -3.14 -5.69 21.57
N ILE A 192 -1.88 -5.43 21.21
CA ILE A 192 -0.77 -5.30 22.14
C ILE A 192 -0.39 -3.81 22.23
N VAL A 193 -0.46 -3.27 23.44
CA VAL A 193 -0.20 -1.85 23.73
C VAL A 193 0.91 -1.71 24.76
N PHE A 194 1.59 -0.57 24.74
CA PHE A 194 2.60 -0.24 25.74
C PHE A 194 2.01 0.74 26.78
N ASP A 195 2.02 0.31 28.05
CA ASP A 195 1.72 1.18 29.20
C ASP A 195 3.00 1.89 29.62
N ASP A 196 3.12 3.14 29.16
CA ASP A 196 4.21 4.05 29.46
C ASP A 196 4.18 4.61 30.89
N ILE A 197 3.05 4.51 31.59
CA ILE A 197 2.94 4.86 33.00
C ILE A 197 3.70 3.87 33.87
N ARG A 198 3.59 2.58 33.54
CA ARG A 198 4.16 1.49 34.36
C ARG A 198 5.36 0.80 33.71
N ASN A 199 5.66 1.16 32.47
CA ASN A 199 6.65 0.51 31.61
C ASN A 199 6.34 -0.99 31.43
N HIS A 200 5.09 -1.29 31.06
CA HIS A 200 4.58 -2.65 30.87
C HIS A 200 4.07 -2.85 29.44
N LEU A 201 4.29 -4.05 28.90
CA LEU A 201 3.62 -4.48 27.67
C LEU A 201 2.31 -5.19 28.05
N LEU A 202 1.21 -4.79 27.42
CA LEU A 202 -0.14 -5.27 27.72
C LEU A 202 -0.79 -5.87 26.47
N ILE A 203 -1.62 -6.89 26.63
CA ILE A 203 -2.47 -7.47 25.58
C ILE A 203 -3.94 -7.47 26.00
N ALA A 204 -4.88 -7.22 25.07
CA ALA A 204 -6.30 -7.47 25.30
C ALA A 204 -6.52 -8.94 25.66
N ARG A 205 -7.19 -9.21 26.79
CA ARG A 205 -7.18 -10.53 27.43
C ARG A 205 -8.21 -11.49 26.83
N ASP A 206 -9.40 -11.00 26.53
CA ASP A 206 -10.57 -11.79 26.17
C ASP A 206 -11.09 -11.28 24.82
N VAL A 207 -10.61 -11.85 23.72
CA VAL A 207 -10.88 -11.34 22.36
C VAL A 207 -11.51 -12.43 21.50
N THR A 208 -12.54 -12.06 20.73
CA THR A 208 -13.06 -12.86 19.62
C THR A 208 -13.32 -11.94 18.44
N ILE A 209 -12.60 -12.17 17.33
CA ILE A 209 -12.74 -11.42 16.08
C ILE A 209 -12.98 -12.40 14.94
N ASP A 210 -14.02 -12.17 14.16
CA ASP A 210 -14.23 -12.79 12.84
C ASP A 210 -14.10 -11.69 11.78
N ASP A 211 -13.29 -11.92 10.76
CA ASP A 211 -12.94 -10.84 9.84
C ASP A 211 -12.63 -11.36 8.43
N LYS A 212 -12.96 -10.54 7.43
CA LYS A 212 -12.66 -10.76 6.01
C LYS A 212 -12.80 -9.43 5.24
N PRO A 213 -12.05 -9.22 4.15
CA PRO A 213 -12.23 -8.04 3.33
C PRO A 213 -13.55 -8.08 2.55
N VAL A 214 -14.10 -6.90 2.25
CA VAL A 214 -15.20 -6.73 1.28
C VAL A 214 -14.69 -6.92 -0.16
N TYR A 215 -13.54 -6.32 -0.49
CA TYR A 215 -12.99 -6.33 -1.84
C TYR A 215 -11.69 -7.15 -1.94
N PRO A 216 -11.52 -8.00 -2.97
CA PRO A 216 -10.30 -8.81 -3.15
C PRO A 216 -9.09 -8.02 -3.68
N TYR A 217 -9.28 -6.86 -4.30
CA TYR A 217 -8.20 -6.02 -4.83
C TYR A 217 -8.06 -4.73 -4.01
N ARG A 218 -6.95 -4.57 -3.28
CA ARG A 218 -6.70 -3.41 -2.42
C ARG A 218 -5.30 -2.87 -2.68
N GLY A 219 -5.24 -1.89 -3.58
CA GLY A 219 -4.02 -1.53 -4.30
C GLY A 219 -3.33 -0.24 -3.87
N ILE A 220 -2.03 -0.17 -4.17
CA ILE A 220 -1.29 1.08 -4.40
C ILE A 220 -0.58 0.94 -5.74
N LEU A 221 -0.79 1.90 -6.64
CA LEU A 221 0.05 2.10 -7.81
C LEU A 221 1.25 2.96 -7.42
N LEU A 222 2.45 2.50 -7.77
CA LEU A 222 3.68 3.28 -7.70
C LEU A 222 4.33 3.36 -9.07
N ASP A 223 4.35 4.57 -9.61
CA ASP A 223 5.13 4.93 -10.79
C ASP A 223 6.60 5.06 -10.41
N THR A 224 7.44 4.26 -11.04
CA THR A 224 8.89 4.27 -10.84
C THR A 224 9.68 4.64 -12.09
N ALA A 225 8.97 5.11 -13.12
CA ALA A 225 9.53 5.51 -14.39
C ALA A 225 9.66 7.03 -14.51
N ARG A 226 8.68 7.80 -14.05
CA ARG A 226 8.79 9.27 -13.99
C ARG A 226 9.90 9.70 -13.05
N ASN A 227 10.04 9.02 -11.92
CA ASN A 227 11.19 9.13 -11.02
C ASN A 227 11.55 7.76 -10.42
N TYR A 228 12.82 7.56 -10.12
CA TYR A 228 13.32 6.29 -9.59
C TYR A 228 13.06 6.15 -8.07
N TYR A 229 12.65 4.94 -7.67
CA TYR A 229 12.48 4.55 -6.27
C TYR A 229 13.48 3.49 -5.86
N SER A 230 14.13 3.65 -4.70
CA SER A 230 15.02 2.62 -4.18
C SER A 230 14.25 1.33 -3.84
N VAL A 231 14.90 0.19 -3.96
CA VAL A 231 14.33 -1.11 -3.53
C VAL A 231 13.95 -1.08 -2.05
N GLU A 232 14.73 -0.39 -1.22
CA GLU A 232 14.45 -0.22 0.21
C GLU A 232 13.15 0.55 0.45
N SER A 233 12.94 1.69 -0.23
CA SER A 233 11.69 2.46 -0.11
C SER A 233 10.48 1.68 -0.62
N ILE A 234 10.63 0.88 -1.69
CA ILE A 234 9.54 0.00 -2.17
C ILE A 234 9.19 -1.05 -1.10
N LYS A 235 10.18 -1.68 -0.49
CA LYS A 235 9.95 -2.65 0.61
C LYS A 235 9.34 -1.97 1.84
N ALA A 236 9.74 -0.74 2.17
CA ALA A 236 9.10 0.04 3.25
C ALA A 236 7.61 0.30 2.96
N THR A 237 7.27 0.64 1.71
CA THR A 237 5.86 0.77 1.28
C THR A 237 5.10 -0.55 1.44
N ILE A 238 5.66 -1.69 1.00
CA ILE A 238 5.02 -3.01 1.16
C ILE A 238 4.84 -3.37 2.65
N GLU A 239 5.80 -3.01 3.52
CA GLU A 239 5.67 -3.20 4.97
C GLU A 239 4.47 -2.42 5.54
N ALA A 240 4.30 -1.17 5.12
CA ALA A 240 3.17 -0.34 5.53
C ALA A 240 1.83 -0.81 4.94
N MET A 241 1.82 -1.27 3.68
CA MET A 241 0.64 -1.91 3.06
C MET A 241 0.16 -3.10 3.86
N ALA A 242 1.09 -3.98 4.25
CA ALA A 242 0.79 -5.16 5.04
C ALA A 242 0.23 -4.81 6.42
N ALA A 243 0.71 -3.71 7.04
CA ALA A 243 0.25 -3.23 8.34
C ALA A 243 -1.24 -2.83 8.34
N VAL A 244 -1.78 -2.48 7.18
CA VAL A 244 -3.20 -2.09 6.98
C VAL A 244 -3.96 -3.04 6.05
N LYS A 245 -3.40 -4.21 5.76
CA LYS A 245 -4.04 -5.27 4.95
C LYS A 245 -4.33 -4.92 3.48
N LEU A 246 -3.65 -3.91 2.91
CA LEU A 246 -3.56 -3.75 1.45
C LEU A 246 -2.80 -4.94 0.85
N ASN A 247 -3.20 -5.41 -0.33
CA ASN A 247 -2.75 -6.69 -0.87
C ASN A 247 -2.25 -6.65 -2.31
N THR A 248 -2.27 -5.50 -2.99
CA THR A 248 -1.70 -5.38 -4.33
C THR A 248 -0.78 -4.16 -4.42
N PHE A 249 0.47 -4.39 -4.80
CA PHE A 249 1.42 -3.36 -5.19
C PHE A 249 1.48 -3.37 -6.72
N HIS A 250 0.79 -2.41 -7.33
CA HIS A 250 0.81 -2.18 -8.77
C HIS A 250 2.06 -1.37 -9.11
N TRP A 251 2.98 -1.99 -9.82
CA TRP A 251 4.27 -1.43 -10.16
C TRP A 251 4.27 -0.94 -11.61
N HIS A 252 3.97 0.35 -11.78
CA HIS A 252 4.16 1.07 -13.03
C HIS A 252 5.67 1.31 -13.24
N ILE A 253 6.32 0.38 -13.95
CA ILE A 253 7.78 0.25 -13.97
C ILE A 253 8.45 0.86 -15.20
N THR A 254 7.69 1.29 -16.21
CA THR A 254 8.19 1.92 -17.44
C THR A 254 7.23 2.99 -17.91
N ASP A 255 7.77 4.11 -18.39
CA ASP A 255 7.05 5.18 -19.06
C ASP A 255 7.99 5.84 -20.10
N SER A 256 7.52 6.86 -20.80
CA SER A 256 8.24 7.72 -21.72
C SER A 256 9.53 8.32 -21.13
N GLN A 257 9.54 8.67 -19.84
CA GLN A 257 10.67 9.32 -19.17
C GLN A 257 11.81 8.37 -18.80
N SER A 258 11.54 7.10 -18.50
CA SER A 258 12.62 6.12 -18.27
C SER A 258 12.20 4.65 -18.35
N PHE A 259 13.19 3.80 -18.63
CA PHE A 259 13.09 2.34 -18.65
C PHE A 259 14.03 1.70 -17.61
N PRO A 260 13.65 1.65 -16.32
CA PRO A 260 14.49 1.10 -15.26
C PRO A 260 14.43 -0.43 -15.14
N PHE A 261 13.41 -1.09 -15.70
CA PHE A 261 13.30 -2.54 -15.73
C PHE A 261 14.46 -3.16 -16.53
N VAL A 262 15.21 -4.11 -15.94
CA VAL A 262 16.34 -4.76 -16.63
C VAL A 262 15.82 -5.95 -17.45
N SER A 263 15.56 -5.73 -18.75
CA SER A 263 15.27 -6.81 -19.70
C SER A 263 16.56 -7.53 -20.08
N SER A 264 16.60 -8.84 -19.87
CA SER A 264 17.74 -9.68 -20.23
C SER A 264 17.81 -9.92 -21.74
N ARG A 265 16.65 -9.96 -22.40
CA ARG A 265 16.50 -10.23 -23.83
C ARG A 265 16.63 -8.97 -24.69
N ARG A 266 16.31 -7.80 -24.14
CA ARG A 266 16.42 -6.47 -24.78
C ARG A 266 17.20 -5.50 -23.89
N PRO A 267 18.49 -5.78 -23.60
CA PRO A 267 19.29 -4.99 -22.66
C PRO A 267 19.51 -3.54 -23.10
N GLU A 268 19.37 -3.23 -24.38
CA GLU A 268 19.42 -1.88 -24.93
C GLU A 268 18.34 -0.96 -24.34
N LEU A 269 17.14 -1.48 -24.04
CA LEU A 269 16.04 -0.69 -23.51
C LEU A 269 16.43 -0.05 -22.18
N THR A 270 16.95 -0.83 -21.25
CA THR A 270 17.42 -0.32 -19.96
C THR A 270 18.68 0.52 -20.10
N LYS A 271 19.60 0.09 -20.96
CA LYS A 271 20.89 0.77 -21.16
C LYS A 271 20.70 2.21 -21.64
N TYR A 272 19.75 2.45 -22.53
CA TYR A 272 19.44 3.78 -23.04
C TYR A 272 18.34 4.49 -22.27
N GLY A 273 17.44 3.75 -21.64
CA GLY A 273 16.24 4.32 -21.01
C GLY A 273 16.35 4.59 -19.52
N ALA A 274 17.26 3.96 -18.78
CA ALA A 274 17.39 4.23 -17.35
C ALA A 274 18.00 5.62 -17.08
N TYR A 275 17.52 6.30 -16.04
CA TYR A 275 18.08 7.59 -15.59
C TYR A 275 19.58 7.54 -15.22
N GLY A 276 20.08 6.35 -14.91
CA GLY A 276 21.51 6.12 -14.71
C GLY A 276 21.79 4.65 -14.38
N PRO A 277 23.05 4.19 -14.45
CA PRO A 277 23.40 2.78 -14.29
C PRO A 277 23.00 2.17 -12.93
N SER A 278 22.85 2.99 -11.90
CA SER A 278 22.41 2.55 -10.56
C SER A 278 20.91 2.68 -10.32
N LYS A 279 20.17 3.31 -11.24
CA LYS A 279 18.72 3.55 -11.15
C LYS A 279 17.97 2.54 -12.01
N VAL A 280 18.20 1.26 -11.71
CA VAL A 280 17.65 0.12 -12.44
C VAL A 280 17.10 -0.92 -11.47
N TYR A 281 16.22 -1.79 -11.97
CA TYR A 281 15.66 -2.92 -11.23
C TYR A 281 16.13 -4.23 -11.86
N PRO A 282 17.28 -4.78 -11.41
CA PRO A 282 17.75 -6.07 -11.88
C PRO A 282 16.84 -7.20 -11.40
N ALA A 283 16.83 -8.33 -12.12
CA ALA A 283 16.00 -9.50 -11.78
C ALA A 283 16.17 -9.98 -10.32
N ALA A 284 17.36 -9.85 -9.74
CA ALA A 284 17.59 -10.18 -8.33
C ALA A 284 16.80 -9.26 -7.37
N ALA A 285 16.79 -7.96 -7.62
CA ALA A 285 16.03 -6.99 -6.83
C ALA A 285 14.51 -7.17 -7.02
N LEU A 286 14.07 -7.44 -8.25
CA LEU A 286 12.65 -7.72 -8.53
C LEU A 286 12.17 -8.96 -7.77
N ARG A 287 12.93 -10.06 -7.82
CA ARG A 287 12.62 -11.29 -7.06
C ARG A 287 12.62 -11.04 -5.55
N GLU A 288 13.52 -10.20 -5.05
CA GLU A 288 13.53 -9.80 -3.65
C GLU A 288 12.24 -9.07 -3.25
N VAL A 289 11.79 -8.09 -4.05
CA VAL A 289 10.55 -7.35 -3.80
C VAL A 289 9.33 -8.26 -3.90
N VAL A 290 9.24 -9.11 -4.93
CA VAL A 290 8.15 -10.07 -5.12
C VAL A 290 8.07 -11.05 -3.95
N ARG A 291 9.20 -11.59 -3.50
CA ARG A 291 9.25 -12.47 -2.33
C ARG A 291 8.83 -11.73 -1.06
N PHE A 292 9.34 -10.52 -0.85
CA PHE A 292 9.03 -9.70 0.30
C PHE A 292 7.54 -9.34 0.38
N GLY A 293 6.93 -9.06 -0.78
CA GLY A 293 5.48 -8.90 -0.94
C GLY A 293 4.72 -10.17 -0.60
N ARG A 294 5.12 -11.33 -1.14
CA ARG A 294 4.46 -12.61 -0.86
C ARG A 294 4.44 -12.96 0.63
N GLU A 295 5.56 -12.78 1.35
CA GLU A 295 5.64 -12.98 2.81
C GLU A 295 4.69 -12.06 3.59
N ARG A 296 4.23 -10.98 2.97
CA ARG A 296 3.30 -9.98 3.51
C ARG A 296 1.90 -10.06 2.91
N GLY A 297 1.64 -11.05 2.05
CA GLY A 297 0.38 -11.18 1.33
C GLY A 297 0.08 -9.99 0.41
N VAL A 298 1.13 -9.36 -0.12
CA VAL A 298 1.06 -8.30 -1.11
C VAL A 298 1.51 -8.87 -2.45
N ARG A 299 0.58 -8.99 -3.39
CA ARG A 299 0.85 -9.27 -4.80
C ARG A 299 1.68 -8.12 -5.37
N VAL A 300 2.71 -8.44 -6.15
CA VAL A 300 3.44 -7.44 -6.94
C VAL A 300 2.99 -7.59 -8.39
N LEU A 301 2.15 -6.65 -8.83
CA LEU A 301 1.52 -6.62 -10.15
C LEU A 301 2.33 -5.69 -11.06
N PRO A 302 3.07 -6.22 -12.05
CA PRO A 302 3.79 -5.38 -12.99
C PRO A 302 2.84 -4.77 -14.03
N GLU A 303 3.18 -3.56 -14.45
CA GLU A 303 2.64 -2.91 -15.62
C GLU A 303 3.72 -2.69 -16.67
N PHE A 304 3.37 -2.96 -17.92
CA PHE A 304 4.06 -2.38 -19.06
C PHE A 304 3.03 -1.58 -19.86
N ASP A 305 3.06 -0.27 -19.70
CA ASP A 305 2.11 0.61 -20.38
C ASP A 305 2.42 0.70 -21.87
N ALA A 306 1.39 0.50 -22.68
CA ALA A 306 1.46 0.58 -24.13
C ALA A 306 0.06 0.84 -24.75
N PRO A 307 -0.02 1.49 -25.93
CA PRO A 307 1.08 1.89 -26.80
C PRO A 307 1.59 3.33 -26.61
N ALA A 308 0.95 4.12 -25.74
CA ALA A 308 1.49 5.41 -25.29
C ALA A 308 2.55 5.21 -24.21
N HIS A 309 2.97 6.27 -23.53
CA HIS A 309 3.88 6.18 -22.38
C HIS A 309 5.17 5.39 -22.67
N VAL A 310 5.73 5.58 -23.87
CA VAL A 310 7.00 4.97 -24.28
C VAL A 310 7.92 6.00 -24.92
N GLY A 311 9.22 5.90 -24.66
CA GLY A 311 10.17 6.89 -25.16
C GLY A 311 11.60 6.47 -24.92
N GLU A 312 12.15 6.89 -23.77
CA GLU A 312 13.51 6.54 -23.35
C GLU A 312 13.71 5.00 -23.35
N GLY A 313 14.83 4.54 -23.91
CA GLY A 313 15.14 3.13 -24.13
C GLY A 313 14.91 2.64 -25.56
N TRP A 314 13.98 3.27 -26.28
CA TRP A 314 13.58 2.84 -27.63
C TRP A 314 14.33 3.54 -28.77
N GLN A 315 15.34 4.35 -28.46
CA GLN A 315 16.18 5.02 -29.45
C GLN A 315 16.79 4.01 -30.43
N ASP A 316 16.95 4.45 -31.68
CA ASP A 316 17.54 3.68 -32.79
C ASP A 316 16.78 2.38 -33.19
N SER A 317 15.71 2.00 -32.48
CA SER A 317 14.90 0.82 -32.82
C SER A 317 14.01 1.01 -34.06
N GLY A 318 13.61 2.24 -34.36
CA GLY A 318 12.58 2.53 -35.36
C GLY A 318 11.17 2.03 -34.99
N LEU A 319 10.95 1.68 -33.72
CA LEU A 319 9.70 1.12 -33.20
C LEU A 319 8.81 2.16 -32.49
N THR A 320 9.30 3.37 -32.24
CA THR A 320 8.53 4.48 -31.68
C THR A 320 8.33 5.60 -32.70
N VAL A 321 7.30 6.40 -32.49
CA VAL A 321 7.01 7.66 -33.19
C VAL A 321 6.79 8.77 -32.18
N CYS A 322 6.99 10.02 -32.61
CA CYS A 322 6.78 11.23 -31.80
C CYS A 322 7.64 11.36 -30.55
N PHE A 323 8.69 10.54 -30.40
CA PHE A 323 9.57 10.65 -29.25
C PHE A 323 10.20 12.04 -29.18
N LYS A 324 9.93 12.79 -28.11
CA LYS A 324 10.33 14.21 -27.93
C LYS A 324 9.82 15.14 -29.04
N ALA A 325 8.66 14.85 -29.62
CA ALA A 325 8.03 15.74 -30.60
C ALA A 325 7.68 17.10 -29.99
N GLU A 326 7.92 18.17 -30.75
CA GLU A 326 7.65 19.56 -30.34
C GLU A 326 6.73 20.26 -31.37
N PRO A 327 5.82 21.15 -30.93
CA PRO A 327 5.48 21.44 -29.53
C PRO A 327 4.74 20.26 -28.89
N TRP A 328 5.23 19.77 -27.73
CA TRP A 328 4.74 18.51 -27.14
C TRP A 328 3.21 18.48 -26.93
N ALA A 329 2.61 19.61 -26.54
CA ALA A 329 1.17 19.75 -26.30
C ALA A 329 0.29 19.50 -27.54
N SER A 330 0.89 19.42 -28.73
CA SER A 330 0.18 19.03 -29.96
C SER A 330 0.08 17.52 -30.13
N TYR A 331 0.92 16.74 -29.44
CA TYR A 331 1.13 15.32 -29.70
C TYR A 331 0.89 14.42 -28.49
N CYS A 332 0.94 14.93 -27.26
CA CYS A 332 0.77 14.15 -26.03
C CYS A 332 0.22 15.00 -24.88
N VAL A 333 -0.16 14.35 -23.77
CA VAL A 333 -0.68 14.99 -22.56
C VAL A 333 0.42 15.63 -21.73
N GLU A 334 1.63 15.04 -21.73
CA GLU A 334 2.80 15.57 -21.03
C GLU A 334 4.11 15.22 -21.76
N PRO A 335 5.17 16.03 -21.61
CA PRO A 335 6.48 15.74 -22.19
C PRO A 335 7.28 14.70 -21.37
N PRO A 336 8.13 13.88 -22.03
CA PRO A 336 8.31 13.81 -23.48
C PRO A 336 7.19 12.99 -24.13
N CYS A 337 6.69 13.46 -25.28
CA CYS A 337 5.83 12.60 -26.10
C CYS A 337 6.57 11.34 -26.55
N GLY A 338 5.81 10.30 -26.88
CA GLY A 338 6.30 9.11 -27.58
C GLY A 338 5.26 7.99 -27.56
N GLN A 339 5.12 7.27 -28.68
CA GLN A 339 4.22 6.12 -28.79
C GLN A 339 4.85 5.00 -29.62
N LEU A 340 4.50 3.75 -29.34
CA LEU A 340 4.87 2.62 -30.17
C LEU A 340 4.25 2.77 -31.58
N ASN A 341 4.92 2.21 -32.57
CA ASN A 341 4.46 2.12 -33.96
C ASN A 341 3.88 0.72 -34.22
N PRO A 342 2.54 0.55 -34.20
CA PRO A 342 1.92 -0.78 -34.33
C PRO A 342 2.13 -1.45 -35.69
N THR A 343 2.59 -0.70 -36.69
CA THR A 343 2.76 -1.21 -38.06
C THR A 343 4.02 -2.05 -38.24
N LYS A 344 4.90 -2.08 -37.23
CA LYS A 344 6.15 -2.83 -37.24
C LYS A 344 5.96 -4.21 -36.62
N GLU A 345 6.09 -5.27 -37.41
CA GLU A 345 5.99 -6.64 -36.87
C GLU A 345 7.08 -6.94 -35.82
N GLU A 346 8.27 -6.35 -35.97
CA GLU A 346 9.37 -6.48 -35.01
C GLU A 346 9.01 -5.98 -33.60
N LEU A 347 8.10 -5.00 -33.50
CA LEU A 347 7.62 -4.49 -32.22
C LEU A 347 7.07 -5.62 -31.34
N TYR A 348 6.30 -6.52 -31.92
CA TYR A 348 5.67 -7.60 -31.17
C TYR A 348 6.68 -8.66 -30.71
N ASN A 349 7.86 -8.75 -31.33
CA ASN A 349 8.97 -9.56 -30.80
C ASN A 349 9.60 -8.90 -29.58
N TYR A 350 9.77 -7.57 -29.60
CA TYR A 350 10.21 -6.80 -28.43
C TYR A 350 9.23 -6.96 -27.25
N LEU A 351 7.93 -6.80 -27.50
CA LEU A 351 6.92 -6.98 -26.47
C LEU A 351 6.91 -8.40 -25.91
N GLU A 352 6.99 -9.43 -26.76
CA GLU A 352 7.09 -10.82 -26.29
C GLU A 352 8.30 -11.05 -25.38
N ASP A 353 9.45 -10.47 -25.72
CA ASP A 353 10.67 -10.61 -24.94
C ASP A 353 10.58 -9.86 -23.59
N ILE A 354 10.04 -8.64 -23.57
CA ILE A 354 9.81 -7.86 -22.35
C ILE A 354 8.84 -8.61 -21.44
N TYR A 355 7.71 -9.07 -21.97
CA TYR A 355 6.70 -9.78 -21.18
C TYR A 355 7.23 -11.11 -20.63
N LYS A 356 8.09 -11.82 -21.37
CA LYS A 356 8.76 -13.03 -20.85
C LYS A 356 9.71 -12.72 -19.72
N ASP A 357 10.54 -11.68 -19.86
CA ASP A 357 11.44 -11.24 -18.79
C ASP A 357 10.63 -10.83 -17.54
N MET A 358 9.47 -10.17 -17.72
CA MET A 358 8.57 -9.83 -16.62
C MET A 358 7.95 -11.09 -15.98
N ALA A 359 7.40 -12.01 -16.77
CA ALA A 359 6.81 -13.25 -16.27
C ALA A 359 7.80 -14.14 -15.51
N GLU A 360 9.11 -14.06 -15.81
CA GLU A 360 10.16 -14.80 -15.10
C GLU A 360 10.49 -14.27 -13.71
N VAL A 361 10.13 -13.03 -13.39
CA VAL A 361 10.45 -12.38 -12.11
C VAL A 361 9.21 -12.00 -11.30
N PHE A 362 8.09 -11.70 -11.97
CA PHE A 362 6.81 -11.37 -11.36
C PHE A 362 5.90 -12.59 -11.34
N ASP A 363 5.79 -13.21 -10.17
CA ASP A 363 4.85 -14.33 -9.93
C ASP A 363 3.46 -13.77 -9.56
N THR A 364 2.74 -13.32 -10.59
CA THR A 364 1.43 -12.65 -10.53
C THR A 364 0.36 -13.42 -11.31
N ASP A 365 -0.89 -13.27 -10.90
CA ASP A 365 -2.11 -13.79 -11.53
C ASP A 365 -2.81 -12.76 -12.43
N LEU A 366 -2.32 -11.52 -12.46
CA LEU A 366 -2.83 -10.41 -13.28
C LEU A 366 -1.67 -9.74 -14.03
N PHE A 367 -1.94 -9.08 -15.15
CA PHE A 367 -0.96 -8.24 -15.86
C PHE A 367 -1.60 -6.92 -16.30
N HIS A 368 -0.99 -5.79 -15.95
CA HIS A 368 -1.46 -4.47 -16.38
C HIS A 368 -0.76 -4.08 -17.69
N MET A 369 -1.54 -3.63 -18.69
CA MET A 369 -1.04 -3.27 -20.02
C MET A 369 -1.18 -1.77 -20.32
N GLY A 370 -1.60 -0.99 -19.32
CA GLY A 370 -1.78 0.46 -19.42
C GLY A 370 -2.93 0.84 -20.35
N GLY A 371 -2.59 1.44 -21.49
CA GLY A 371 -3.58 1.75 -22.53
C GLY A 371 -4.37 3.02 -22.23
N ASP A 372 -3.70 3.99 -21.64
CA ASP A 372 -4.14 5.35 -21.42
C ASP A 372 -3.55 6.32 -22.46
N GLU A 373 -4.23 7.47 -22.59
CA GLU A 373 -3.76 8.69 -23.27
C GLU A 373 -3.14 8.57 -24.68
N VAL A 374 -3.51 7.53 -25.43
CA VAL A 374 -3.10 7.37 -26.84
C VAL A 374 -3.57 8.55 -27.69
N SER A 375 -2.60 9.24 -28.29
CA SER A 375 -2.79 10.38 -29.17
C SER A 375 -2.89 9.94 -30.64
N GLU A 376 -4.05 10.22 -31.25
CA GLU A 376 -4.24 10.00 -32.67
C GLU A 376 -3.40 10.98 -33.50
N ARG A 377 -3.11 12.17 -32.98
CA ARG A 377 -2.26 13.18 -33.65
C ARG A 377 -0.82 12.70 -33.78
N CYS A 378 -0.30 12.01 -32.76
CA CYS A 378 1.02 11.42 -32.82
C CYS A 378 1.09 10.39 -33.96
N TRP A 379 0.20 9.39 -33.95
CA TRP A 379 0.19 8.38 -35.02
C TRP A 379 -0.05 8.99 -36.41
N ASN A 380 -0.94 9.98 -36.52
CA ASN A 380 -1.21 10.67 -37.77
C ASN A 380 -0.04 11.53 -38.26
N SER A 381 0.99 11.81 -37.46
CA SER A 381 2.19 12.48 -37.93
C SER A 381 3.16 11.55 -38.70
N SER A 382 3.00 10.23 -38.57
CA SER A 382 3.86 9.25 -39.21
C SER A 382 3.32 8.84 -40.59
N GLN A 383 4.08 9.16 -41.64
CA GLN A 383 3.75 8.75 -43.00
C GLN A 383 3.62 7.23 -43.14
N GLN A 384 4.46 6.47 -42.43
CA GLN A 384 4.41 5.01 -42.45
C GLN A 384 3.09 4.49 -41.87
N ILE A 385 2.61 5.09 -40.77
CA ILE A 385 1.34 4.69 -40.14
C ILE A 385 0.17 5.04 -41.04
N GLN A 386 0.14 6.26 -41.60
CA GLN A 386 -0.91 6.65 -42.54
C GLN A 386 -0.99 5.68 -43.73
N GLN A 387 0.16 5.32 -44.31
CA GLN A 387 0.21 4.39 -45.43
C GLN A 387 -0.31 3.00 -45.06
N PHE A 388 0.10 2.45 -43.92
CA PHE A 388 -0.43 1.17 -43.42
C PHE A 388 -1.96 1.20 -43.24
N MET A 389 -2.50 2.29 -42.67
CA MET A 389 -3.95 2.43 -42.50
C MET A 389 -4.68 2.45 -43.83
N LEU A 390 -4.19 3.21 -44.81
CA LEU A 390 -4.78 3.28 -46.15
C LEU A 390 -4.68 1.95 -46.92
N GLU A 391 -3.56 1.24 -46.82
CA GLU A 391 -3.37 -0.10 -47.41
C GLU A 391 -4.37 -1.12 -46.83
N ASN A 392 -4.71 -0.99 -45.55
CA ASN A 392 -5.75 -1.79 -44.88
C ASN A 392 -7.18 -1.24 -45.08
N ARG A 393 -7.37 -0.23 -45.94
CA ARG A 393 -8.65 0.41 -46.24
C ARG A 393 -9.31 1.06 -45.01
N TRP A 394 -8.50 1.54 -44.07
CA TRP A 394 -8.96 2.37 -42.96
C TRP A 394 -8.82 3.86 -43.34
N GLY A 395 -9.65 4.72 -42.75
CA GLY A 395 -9.54 6.17 -42.91
C GLY A 395 -8.41 6.74 -42.06
N LEU A 396 -8.24 8.06 -42.07
CA LEU A 396 -7.31 8.80 -41.19
C LEU A 396 -8.07 9.70 -40.20
N ASP A 397 -9.32 9.35 -39.93
CA ASP A 397 -10.17 9.98 -38.92
C ASP A 397 -9.97 9.30 -37.55
N ARG A 398 -10.49 9.94 -36.50
CA ARG A 398 -10.37 9.47 -35.11
C ARG A 398 -10.83 8.03 -34.91
N ALA A 399 -11.98 7.65 -35.49
CA ALA A 399 -12.51 6.30 -35.31
C ALA A 399 -11.67 5.24 -36.03
N SER A 400 -10.95 5.62 -37.09
CA SER A 400 -10.01 4.72 -37.77
C SER A 400 -8.74 4.46 -36.94
N TYR A 401 -8.27 5.42 -36.14
CA TYR A 401 -7.14 5.20 -35.22
C TYR A 401 -7.48 4.25 -34.05
N LEU A 402 -8.75 4.16 -33.64
CA LEU A 402 -9.19 3.11 -32.72
C LEU A 402 -9.03 1.69 -33.30
N LYS A 403 -9.18 1.52 -34.62
CA LYS A 403 -8.90 0.22 -35.27
C LYS A 403 -7.41 -0.13 -35.20
N LEU A 404 -6.54 0.87 -35.37
CA LEU A 404 -5.10 0.68 -35.23
C LEU A 404 -4.72 0.35 -33.78
N TRP A 405 -5.35 1.00 -32.80
CA TRP A 405 -5.16 0.65 -31.39
C TRP A 405 -5.65 -0.77 -31.08
N ASN A 406 -6.84 -1.15 -31.53
CA ASN A 406 -7.32 -2.52 -31.38
C ASN A 406 -6.37 -3.54 -32.03
N TYR A 407 -5.85 -3.24 -33.23
CA TYR A 407 -4.83 -4.07 -33.90
C TYR A 407 -3.57 -4.23 -33.03
N PHE A 408 -3.09 -3.15 -32.44
CA PHE A 408 -1.99 -3.18 -31.47
C PHE A 408 -2.32 -4.07 -30.27
N GLN A 409 -3.42 -3.78 -29.58
CA GLN A 409 -3.79 -4.41 -28.31
C GLN A 409 -4.02 -5.91 -28.49
N THR A 410 -4.69 -6.32 -29.57
CA THR A 410 -4.93 -7.74 -29.87
C THR A 410 -3.61 -8.50 -30.03
N LYS A 411 -2.63 -7.92 -30.73
CA LYS A 411 -1.32 -8.55 -30.91
C LYS A 411 -0.49 -8.53 -29.63
N ALA A 412 -0.50 -7.44 -28.86
CA ALA A 412 0.20 -7.35 -27.59
C ALA A 412 -0.36 -8.36 -26.56
N GLN A 413 -1.69 -8.51 -26.49
CA GLN A 413 -2.38 -9.51 -25.66
C GLN A 413 -1.92 -10.94 -25.99
N ASP A 414 -1.82 -11.31 -27.27
CA ASP A 414 -1.31 -12.63 -27.67
C ASP A 414 0.11 -12.86 -27.15
N ARG A 415 0.97 -11.84 -27.21
CA ARG A 415 2.34 -11.92 -26.66
C ARG A 415 2.35 -12.04 -25.14
N ALA A 416 1.47 -11.33 -24.44
CA ALA A 416 1.33 -11.45 -22.99
C ALA A 416 0.91 -12.88 -22.60
N TYR A 417 -0.14 -13.43 -23.22
CA TYR A 417 -0.58 -14.80 -22.96
C TYR A 417 0.51 -15.84 -23.24
N LYS A 418 1.27 -15.66 -24.32
CA LYS A 418 2.41 -16.52 -24.64
C LYS A 418 3.54 -16.39 -23.62
N ALA A 419 3.84 -15.19 -23.16
CA ALA A 419 4.89 -14.93 -22.17
C ALA A 419 4.59 -15.55 -20.81
N PHE A 420 3.36 -15.38 -20.31
CA PHE A 420 2.91 -15.96 -19.05
C PHE A 420 2.55 -17.45 -19.16
N GLY A 421 2.53 -18.02 -20.38
CA GLY A 421 2.24 -19.42 -20.65
C GLY A 421 0.78 -19.84 -20.38
N LYS A 422 -0.11 -18.87 -20.14
CA LYS A 422 -1.53 -19.06 -19.84
C LYS A 422 -2.31 -17.80 -20.19
N ARG A 423 -3.63 -17.94 -20.39
CA ARG A 423 -4.52 -16.78 -20.29
C ARG A 423 -4.61 -16.35 -18.84
N LEU A 424 -4.56 -15.04 -18.61
CA LEU A 424 -4.72 -14.39 -17.32
C LEU A 424 -5.47 -13.07 -17.54
N PRO A 425 -6.21 -12.55 -16.54
CA PRO A 425 -6.87 -11.27 -16.69
C PRO A 425 -5.86 -10.15 -16.95
N LEU A 426 -6.17 -9.34 -17.94
CA LEU A 426 -5.41 -8.15 -18.33
C LEU A 426 -6.13 -6.91 -17.81
N ILE A 427 -5.37 -5.90 -17.42
CA ILE A 427 -5.95 -4.63 -16.95
C ILE A 427 -5.59 -3.53 -17.95
N LEU A 428 -6.58 -2.71 -18.28
CA LEU A 428 -6.41 -1.47 -19.05
C LEU A 428 -7.06 -0.31 -18.31
N TRP A 429 -6.50 0.89 -18.46
CA TRP A 429 -7.10 2.12 -17.96
C TRP A 429 -8.38 2.49 -18.71
N THR A 430 -9.26 3.27 -18.07
CA THR A 430 -10.31 3.99 -18.81
C THR A 430 -9.69 4.92 -19.85
N SER A 431 -10.05 4.75 -21.11
CA SER A 431 -9.55 5.54 -22.24
C SER A 431 -10.56 5.54 -23.39
N THR A 432 -10.22 6.18 -24.51
CA THR A 432 -11.07 6.15 -25.71
C THR A 432 -11.30 4.71 -26.22
N LEU A 433 -10.36 3.78 -26.02
CA LEU A 433 -10.56 2.37 -26.40
C LEU A 433 -11.62 1.68 -25.53
N THR A 434 -11.67 2.02 -24.24
CA THR A 434 -12.54 1.38 -23.26
C THR A 434 -13.85 2.14 -23.05
N GLU A 435 -14.16 3.15 -23.85
CA GLU A 435 -15.45 3.86 -23.72
C GLU A 435 -16.61 2.88 -23.87
N PHE A 436 -17.54 2.89 -22.89
CA PHE A 436 -18.58 1.87 -22.81
C PHE A 436 -19.43 1.77 -24.09
N SER A 437 -19.63 2.88 -24.81
CA SER A 437 -20.41 2.94 -26.06
C SER A 437 -19.93 1.97 -27.14
N HIS A 438 -18.65 1.62 -27.16
CA HIS A 438 -18.06 0.76 -28.20
C HIS A 438 -17.03 -0.26 -27.70
N VAL A 439 -16.75 -0.33 -26.38
CA VAL A 439 -15.73 -1.23 -25.81
C VAL A 439 -15.88 -2.69 -26.25
N GLU A 440 -17.11 -3.20 -26.37
CA GLU A 440 -17.40 -4.58 -26.78
C GLU A 440 -17.02 -4.90 -28.24
N ASN A 441 -16.71 -3.88 -29.05
CA ASN A 441 -16.18 -4.07 -30.40
C ASN A 441 -14.69 -4.43 -30.40
N PHE A 442 -13.98 -4.19 -29.29
CA PHE A 442 -12.53 -4.29 -29.19
C PHE A 442 -12.09 -5.24 -28.08
N LEU A 443 -12.75 -5.17 -26.92
CA LEU A 443 -12.39 -5.89 -25.72
C LEU A 443 -13.53 -6.81 -25.27
N ASN A 444 -13.18 -7.82 -24.48
CA ASN A 444 -14.10 -8.72 -23.82
C ASN A 444 -13.89 -8.66 -22.30
N LYS A 445 -14.99 -8.54 -21.54
CA LYS A 445 -15.03 -8.44 -20.07
C LYS A 445 -14.41 -9.63 -19.32
N ASP A 446 -14.36 -10.81 -19.94
CA ASP A 446 -13.76 -11.99 -19.29
C ASP A 446 -12.23 -11.92 -19.32
N ASP A 447 -11.67 -11.33 -20.37
CA ASP A 447 -10.23 -11.15 -20.56
C ASP A 447 -9.72 -9.84 -19.92
N TYR A 448 -10.53 -8.77 -19.95
CA TYR A 448 -10.12 -7.43 -19.52
C TYR A 448 -10.87 -6.94 -18.28
N ILE A 449 -10.11 -6.45 -17.32
CA ILE A 449 -10.54 -5.62 -16.18
C ILE A 449 -10.23 -4.16 -16.55
N ILE A 450 -11.11 -3.23 -16.16
CA ILE A 450 -10.91 -1.80 -16.44
C ILE A 450 -10.54 -1.07 -15.15
N GLN A 451 -9.38 -0.42 -15.12
CA GLN A 451 -9.00 0.48 -14.04
C GLN A 451 -9.52 1.89 -14.33
N VAL A 452 -10.40 2.39 -13.47
CA VAL A 452 -11.14 3.63 -13.68
C VAL A 452 -10.40 4.78 -13.03
N TRP A 453 -10.02 5.77 -13.81
CA TRP A 453 -9.46 7.03 -13.32
C TRP A 453 -10.27 8.26 -13.68
N THR A 454 -11.52 8.11 -14.16
CA THR A 454 -12.49 9.22 -14.27
C THR A 454 -12.94 9.71 -12.89
N THR A 455 -13.80 10.73 -12.81
CA THR A 455 -14.45 11.04 -11.52
C THR A 455 -15.36 9.88 -11.07
N GLY A 456 -15.64 9.79 -9.77
CA GLY A 456 -16.54 8.76 -9.22
C GLY A 456 -18.01 8.84 -9.68
N VAL A 457 -18.39 9.92 -10.35
CA VAL A 457 -19.75 10.17 -10.87
C VAL A 457 -19.83 10.10 -12.40
N ASP A 458 -18.73 9.72 -13.06
CA ASP A 458 -18.67 9.66 -14.52
C ASP A 458 -19.60 8.56 -15.07
N PRO A 459 -20.44 8.85 -16.09
CA PRO A 459 -21.29 7.85 -16.73
C PRO A 459 -20.55 6.61 -17.25
N GLN A 460 -19.23 6.72 -17.52
CA GLN A 460 -18.39 5.59 -17.94
C GLN A 460 -18.43 4.43 -16.94
N ILE A 461 -18.43 4.72 -15.63
CA ILE A 461 -18.48 3.69 -14.58
C ILE A 461 -19.74 2.84 -14.74
N LYS A 462 -20.91 3.50 -14.75
CA LYS A 462 -22.19 2.81 -14.87
C LYS A 462 -22.32 2.08 -16.22
N GLY A 463 -21.91 2.71 -17.31
CA GLY A 463 -21.97 2.11 -18.65
C GLY A 463 -21.10 0.85 -18.79
N LEU A 464 -19.92 0.82 -18.16
CA LEU A 464 -19.06 -0.37 -18.13
C LEU A 464 -19.65 -1.49 -17.28
N LEU A 465 -20.21 -1.15 -16.11
CA LEU A 465 -20.87 -2.11 -15.21
C LEU A 465 -22.13 -2.73 -15.83
N GLU A 466 -22.93 -1.93 -16.55
CA GLU A 466 -24.10 -2.41 -17.32
C GLU A 466 -23.70 -3.41 -18.42
N LYS A 467 -22.46 -3.32 -18.91
CA LYS A 467 -21.86 -4.24 -19.89
C LYS A 467 -21.15 -5.43 -19.24
N GLY A 468 -21.13 -5.50 -17.91
CA GLY A 468 -20.56 -6.61 -17.13
C GLY A 468 -19.05 -6.55 -16.97
N TYR A 469 -18.41 -5.41 -17.22
CA TYR A 469 -16.97 -5.26 -16.99
C TYR A 469 -16.65 -5.18 -15.50
N ARG A 470 -15.56 -5.82 -15.11
CA ARG A 470 -15.02 -5.71 -13.76
C ARG A 470 -14.18 -4.44 -13.64
N LEU A 471 -14.33 -3.73 -12.53
CA LEU A 471 -13.69 -2.44 -12.31
C LEU A 471 -12.71 -2.46 -11.12
N ILE A 472 -11.60 -1.73 -11.28
CA ILE A 472 -10.74 -1.29 -10.17
C ILE A 472 -10.89 0.24 -10.08
N MET A 473 -11.30 0.75 -8.91
CA MET A 473 -11.53 2.18 -8.73
C MET A 473 -10.25 2.93 -8.36
N SER A 474 -9.87 3.90 -9.19
CA SER A 474 -8.78 4.85 -8.98
C SER A 474 -9.22 6.26 -9.38
N ASN A 475 -10.48 6.62 -9.11
CA ASN A 475 -11.06 7.88 -9.53
C ASN A 475 -10.24 9.09 -9.05
N TYR A 476 -9.80 9.94 -10.00
CA TYR A 476 -8.76 10.94 -9.75
C TYR A 476 -9.17 11.99 -8.71
N ASP A 477 -10.48 12.20 -8.51
CA ASP A 477 -10.99 13.18 -7.56
C ASP A 477 -10.83 12.72 -6.10
N ALA A 478 -10.52 11.44 -5.83
CA ALA A 478 -10.30 10.94 -4.49
C ALA A 478 -9.06 10.04 -4.32
N LEU A 479 -8.50 9.47 -5.39
CA LEU A 479 -7.47 8.42 -5.28
C LEU A 479 -6.13 8.77 -5.94
N TYR A 480 -5.98 9.97 -6.50
CA TYR A 480 -4.70 10.45 -7.04
C TYR A 480 -3.90 11.18 -5.97
N PHE A 481 -2.84 10.54 -5.49
CA PHE A 481 -2.05 11.02 -4.35
C PHE A 481 -0.94 12.00 -4.73
N ASP A 482 -0.73 12.19 -6.02
CA ASP A 482 0.12 13.21 -6.62
C ASP A 482 -0.54 14.61 -6.67
N CYS A 483 -1.86 14.73 -6.52
CA CYS A 483 -2.56 16.01 -6.60
C CYS A 483 -2.22 16.99 -5.46
N GLY A 484 -2.23 18.29 -5.77
CA GLY A 484 -2.20 19.37 -4.77
C GLY A 484 -0.89 20.13 -4.65
N TYR A 485 0.15 19.73 -5.38
CA TYR A 485 1.46 20.38 -5.35
C TYR A 485 1.58 21.46 -6.44
N GLY A 486 2.73 22.13 -6.51
CA GLY A 486 3.00 23.14 -7.55
C GLY A 486 3.01 22.53 -8.94
N ALA A 487 2.76 23.31 -9.99
CA ALA A 487 2.89 22.83 -11.36
C ALA A 487 4.35 22.43 -11.66
N TRP A 488 4.58 21.28 -12.28
CA TRP A 488 5.92 20.86 -12.73
C TRP A 488 6.26 21.38 -14.14
N VAL A 489 5.24 21.71 -14.94
CA VAL A 489 5.35 22.53 -16.17
C VAL A 489 4.64 23.87 -15.96
N GLY A 490 5.35 24.98 -16.16
CA GLY A 490 4.77 26.32 -16.05
C GLY A 490 4.67 26.81 -14.60
N SER A 491 3.52 27.36 -14.22
CA SER A 491 3.28 27.98 -12.91
C SER A 491 1.88 27.65 -12.38
N GLY A 492 1.67 27.76 -11.07
CA GLY A 492 0.41 27.42 -10.41
C GLY A 492 0.51 26.07 -9.71
N ASN A 493 -0.52 25.26 -9.81
CA ASN A 493 -0.60 23.93 -9.21
C ASN A 493 -0.69 22.84 -10.29
N ASN A 494 -0.39 21.59 -9.91
CA ASN A 494 -0.54 20.46 -10.82
C ASN A 494 -2.02 20.19 -11.18
N TRP A 495 -2.23 19.41 -12.23
CA TRP A 495 -3.48 19.38 -13.00
C TRP A 495 -4.73 18.96 -12.21
N CYS A 496 -4.59 18.05 -11.25
CA CYS A 496 -5.69 17.50 -10.46
C CYS A 496 -5.83 18.12 -9.06
N SER A 497 -5.13 19.23 -8.80
CA SER A 497 -5.27 19.97 -7.53
C SER A 497 -6.74 20.32 -7.22
N PRO A 498 -7.15 20.35 -5.95
CA PRO A 498 -6.32 20.46 -4.73
C PRO A 498 -5.78 19.12 -4.18
N TYR A 499 -4.97 19.21 -3.11
CA TYR A 499 -4.53 18.03 -2.34
C TYR A 499 -5.74 17.26 -1.79
N ILE A 500 -5.70 15.94 -1.94
CA ILE A 500 -6.77 15.06 -1.45
C ILE A 500 -6.43 14.62 -0.02
N GLY A 501 -7.19 15.13 0.96
CA GLY A 501 -7.09 14.72 2.36
C GLY A 501 -7.64 13.31 2.61
N TRP A 502 -7.16 12.66 3.68
CA TRP A 502 -7.54 11.28 4.03
C TRP A 502 -9.05 11.10 4.23
N GLN A 503 -9.75 12.15 4.66
CA GLN A 503 -11.19 12.19 4.84
C GLN A 503 -11.92 11.90 3.53
N LYS A 504 -11.50 12.56 2.43
CA LYS A 504 -12.09 12.37 1.10
C LYS A 504 -11.80 10.97 0.55
N VAL A 505 -10.60 10.45 0.81
CA VAL A 505 -10.25 9.05 0.47
C VAL A 505 -11.15 8.07 1.23
N TYR A 506 -11.36 8.29 2.53
CA TYR A 506 -12.17 7.42 3.39
C TYR A 506 -13.65 7.40 2.95
N GLU A 507 -14.20 8.55 2.53
CA GLU A 507 -15.60 8.66 2.09
C GLU A 507 -15.84 8.19 0.65
N ASN A 508 -14.80 7.97 -0.14
CA ASN A 508 -14.91 7.49 -1.52
C ASN A 508 -15.33 6.01 -1.57
N SER A 509 -16.64 5.75 -1.61
CA SER A 509 -17.23 4.40 -1.54
C SER A 509 -17.42 3.77 -2.92
N PRO A 510 -16.69 2.67 -3.25
CA PRO A 510 -16.94 1.92 -4.48
C PRO A 510 -18.34 1.30 -4.53
N MET A 511 -18.89 0.91 -3.38
CA MET A 511 -20.25 0.39 -3.29
C MET A 511 -21.30 1.45 -3.69
N GLN A 512 -21.13 2.71 -3.27
CA GLN A 512 -22.02 3.79 -3.67
C GLN A 512 -21.90 4.13 -5.17
N MET A 513 -20.68 4.10 -5.71
CA MET A 513 -20.45 4.35 -7.14
C MET A 513 -21.07 3.26 -8.02
N ALA A 514 -20.93 1.99 -7.64
CA ALA A 514 -21.39 0.86 -8.44
C ALA A 514 -22.85 0.43 -8.18
N GLN A 515 -23.45 0.84 -7.06
CA GLN A 515 -24.84 0.54 -6.71
C GLN A 515 -25.14 -0.98 -6.78
N GLU A 516 -26.14 -1.37 -7.57
CA GLU A 516 -26.53 -2.77 -7.80
C GLU A 516 -25.44 -3.64 -8.46
N TYR A 517 -24.43 -3.03 -9.08
CA TYR A 517 -23.31 -3.72 -9.74
C TYR A 517 -22.08 -3.88 -8.84
N SER A 518 -22.19 -3.62 -7.54
CA SER A 518 -21.07 -3.68 -6.57
C SER A 518 -20.22 -4.95 -6.62
N ASN A 519 -20.81 -6.11 -6.95
CA ASN A 519 -20.08 -7.38 -7.11
C ASN A 519 -19.09 -7.41 -8.28
N GLN A 520 -19.21 -6.50 -9.25
CA GLN A 520 -18.28 -6.38 -10.38
C GLN A 520 -17.06 -5.49 -10.04
N VAL A 521 -17.13 -4.72 -8.95
CA VAL A 521 -16.00 -3.93 -8.48
C VAL A 521 -15.06 -4.85 -7.70
N LEU A 522 -13.86 -5.03 -8.22
CA LEU A 522 -12.82 -5.85 -7.57
C LEU A 522 -12.21 -5.14 -6.36
N GLY A 523 -12.33 -3.81 -6.32
CA GLY A 523 -11.89 -2.95 -5.23
C GLY A 523 -11.36 -1.63 -5.77
N GLY A 524 -10.24 -1.17 -5.24
CA GLY A 524 -9.67 0.11 -5.62
C GLY A 524 -8.17 0.24 -5.36
N GLU A 525 -7.61 1.34 -5.83
CA GLU A 525 -6.18 1.58 -5.80
C GLU A 525 -5.88 3.07 -5.70
N ALA A 526 -5.03 3.43 -4.75
CA ALA A 526 -4.45 4.77 -4.66
C ALA A 526 -3.31 4.89 -5.67
N ALA A 527 -3.38 5.88 -6.55
CA ALA A 527 -2.35 6.13 -7.55
C ALA A 527 -1.35 7.16 -7.05
N LEU A 528 -0.07 6.78 -6.97
CA LEU A 528 1.02 7.71 -6.82
C LEU A 528 1.81 7.77 -8.13
N TRP A 529 1.35 8.65 -9.01
CA TRP A 529 2.12 9.13 -10.15
C TRP A 529 3.32 9.96 -9.66
N SER A 530 4.42 9.91 -10.41
CA SER A 530 5.73 10.28 -9.87
C SER A 530 6.45 11.36 -10.66
N GLU A 531 5.73 12.21 -11.40
CA GLU A 531 6.30 13.44 -11.98
C GLU A 531 6.89 14.33 -10.88
N GLN A 532 6.30 14.29 -9.67
CA GLN A 532 6.68 15.10 -8.51
C GLN A 532 6.87 14.31 -7.22
N ALA A 533 7.18 13.02 -7.33
CA ALA A 533 7.47 12.15 -6.20
C ALA A 533 8.67 11.25 -6.49
N ASP A 534 9.47 10.96 -5.46
CA ASP A 534 10.56 9.99 -5.51
C ASP A 534 10.72 9.29 -4.14
N SER A 535 11.84 8.59 -3.94
CA SER A 535 12.15 7.90 -2.68
C SER A 535 12.07 8.80 -1.43
N ALA A 536 12.35 10.10 -1.56
CA ALA A 536 12.39 11.02 -0.42
C ALA A 536 10.98 11.46 0.03
N THR A 537 10.00 11.43 -0.88
CA THR A 537 8.63 11.89 -0.61
C THR A 537 7.62 10.76 -0.48
N LEU A 538 7.98 9.55 -0.91
CA LEU A 538 7.10 8.36 -0.98
C LEU A 538 6.22 8.18 0.26
N ASP A 539 6.86 8.13 1.43
CA ASP A 539 6.19 7.82 2.68
C ASP A 539 5.10 8.84 3.02
N ALA A 540 5.42 10.13 2.90
CA ALA A 540 4.47 11.20 3.21
C ALA A 540 3.37 11.34 2.15
N ARG A 541 3.63 10.93 0.90
CA ARG A 541 2.60 10.90 -0.16
C ARG A 541 1.59 9.78 0.10
N LEU A 542 2.06 8.58 0.43
CA LEU A 542 1.19 7.43 0.62
C LEU A 542 0.51 7.43 1.99
N TRP A 543 1.26 7.74 3.04
CA TRP A 543 0.82 7.49 4.41
C TRP A 543 0.52 8.79 5.15
N PRO A 544 -0.60 8.88 5.90
CA PRO A 544 -1.53 7.79 6.22
C PRO A 544 -2.75 7.68 5.26
N ARG A 545 -2.80 8.44 4.17
CA ARG A 545 -3.95 8.45 3.24
C ARG A 545 -4.29 7.07 2.65
N ALA A 546 -3.30 6.26 2.31
CA ALA A 546 -3.50 4.90 1.81
C ALA A 546 -4.15 3.98 2.85
N ALA A 547 -4.01 4.28 4.14
CA ALA A 547 -4.73 3.54 5.18
C ALA A 547 -6.23 3.86 5.19
N ALA A 548 -6.63 5.09 4.81
CA ALA A 548 -8.04 5.43 4.61
C ALA A 548 -8.65 4.55 3.53
N LEU A 549 -7.95 4.40 2.40
CA LEU A 549 -8.35 3.47 1.35
C LEU A 549 -8.38 2.02 1.87
N ALA A 550 -7.40 1.63 2.67
CA ALA A 550 -7.33 0.27 3.21
C ALA A 550 -8.56 -0.10 4.05
N GLU A 551 -9.03 0.77 4.94
CA GLU A 551 -10.25 0.51 5.70
C GLU A 551 -11.51 0.59 4.84
N ARG A 552 -11.57 1.55 3.90
CA ARG A 552 -12.65 1.60 2.92
C ARG A 552 -12.78 0.27 2.18
N LEU A 553 -11.70 -0.25 1.61
CA LEU A 553 -11.76 -1.50 0.83
C LEU A 553 -11.82 -2.78 1.67
N TRP A 554 -11.36 -2.72 2.93
CA TRP A 554 -11.48 -3.87 3.83
C TRP A 554 -12.88 -4.00 4.39
N ALA A 555 -13.47 -2.90 4.86
CA ALA A 555 -14.69 -2.93 5.66
C ALA A 555 -15.92 -2.27 5.02
N GLU A 556 -15.73 -1.47 3.96
CA GLU A 556 -16.78 -0.68 3.30
C GLU A 556 -17.76 -0.03 4.29
N PRO A 557 -17.25 0.77 5.25
CA PRO A 557 -18.06 1.24 6.37
C PRO A 557 -19.21 2.14 5.91
N ASP A 558 -20.35 2.00 6.58
CA ASP A 558 -21.53 2.85 6.48
C ASP A 558 -21.42 4.17 7.26
N THR A 559 -20.37 4.28 8.09
CA THR A 559 -20.01 5.47 8.85
C THR A 559 -19.03 6.38 8.08
N THR A 560 -19.00 7.66 8.45
CA THR A 560 -18.12 8.67 7.87
C THR A 560 -16.74 8.69 8.54
N TRP A 561 -15.79 9.45 7.98
CA TRP A 561 -14.42 9.56 8.48
C TRP A 561 -14.34 10.02 9.95
N HIS A 562 -15.29 10.83 10.43
CA HIS A 562 -15.35 11.29 11.83
C HIS A 562 -15.35 10.13 12.83
N HIS A 563 -16.00 9.00 12.49
CA HIS A 563 -16.06 7.82 13.37
C HIS A 563 -14.72 7.04 13.38
N ALA A 564 -13.87 7.26 12.38
CA ALA A 564 -12.58 6.62 12.23
C ALA A 564 -11.40 7.49 12.68
N GLU A 565 -11.61 8.80 12.85
CA GLU A 565 -10.59 9.80 13.16
C GLU A 565 -9.63 9.39 14.29
N ALA A 566 -10.17 9.03 15.46
CA ALA A 566 -9.34 8.62 16.60
C ALA A 566 -8.42 7.43 16.30
N ARG A 567 -8.91 6.45 15.51
CA ARG A 567 -8.14 5.27 15.10
C ARG A 567 -7.14 5.61 13.99
N MET A 568 -7.50 6.49 13.07
CA MET A 568 -6.61 6.99 12.02
C MET A 568 -5.38 7.70 12.63
N LEU A 569 -5.63 8.58 13.62
CA LEU A 569 -4.56 9.26 14.35
C LEU A 569 -3.63 8.26 15.06
N HIS A 570 -4.18 7.23 15.70
CA HIS A 570 -3.36 6.17 16.30
C HIS A 570 -2.54 5.39 15.27
N LEU A 571 -3.16 4.99 14.16
CA LEU A 571 -2.48 4.27 13.09
C LEU A 571 -1.31 5.08 12.53
N ARG A 572 -1.47 6.38 12.36
CA ARG A 572 -0.38 7.27 11.90
C ARG A 572 0.83 7.15 12.82
N GLU A 573 0.63 7.16 14.15
CA GLU A 573 1.73 6.96 15.11
C GLU A 573 2.31 5.55 15.07
N ARG A 574 1.47 4.53 14.82
CA ARG A 574 1.95 3.17 14.58
C ARG A 574 2.87 3.11 13.34
N LEU A 575 2.51 3.77 12.24
CA LEU A 575 3.36 3.85 11.04
C LEU A 575 4.70 4.54 11.32
N VAL A 576 4.71 5.62 12.11
CA VAL A 576 5.96 6.26 12.58
C VAL A 576 6.84 5.27 13.34
N ARG A 577 6.27 4.46 14.25
CA ARG A 577 7.01 3.41 14.98
C ARG A 577 7.51 2.30 14.07
N LEU A 578 6.85 2.06 12.94
CA LEU A 578 7.32 1.13 11.91
C LEU A 578 8.54 1.65 11.14
N GLY A 579 8.87 2.94 11.28
CA GLY A 579 9.97 3.61 10.56
C GLY A 579 9.52 4.27 9.26
N ILE A 580 8.21 4.38 9.05
CA ILE A 580 7.62 5.13 7.95
C ILE A 580 7.63 6.61 8.32
N GLN A 581 7.75 7.49 7.34
CA GLN A 581 7.65 8.94 7.49
C GLN A 581 6.28 9.47 7.03
N PRO A 582 5.15 9.09 7.68
CA PRO A 582 3.82 9.51 7.25
C PRO A 582 3.61 11.01 7.48
N GLU A 583 2.74 11.59 6.66
CA GLU A 583 2.27 12.95 6.85
C GLU A 583 1.65 13.13 8.26
N SER A 584 1.79 14.32 8.81
CA SER A 584 1.10 14.68 10.05
C SER A 584 -0.34 15.08 9.71
N ILE A 585 -1.33 14.48 10.38
CA ILE A 585 -2.74 14.82 10.16
C ILE A 585 -3.12 16.04 11.02
N GLU A 586 -2.78 15.99 12.31
CA GLU A 586 -3.22 16.95 13.33
C GLU A 586 -2.12 17.20 14.36
N PRO A 587 -2.25 18.25 15.19
CA PRO A 587 -1.45 18.37 16.41
C PRO A 587 -1.61 17.14 17.30
N GLU A 588 -0.52 16.61 17.85
CA GLU A 588 -0.56 15.48 18.80
C GLU A 588 -1.44 15.77 20.02
N TRP A 589 -1.63 17.06 20.35
CA TRP A 589 -2.58 17.48 21.36
C TRP A 589 -4.01 16.97 21.09
N CYS A 590 -4.48 16.96 19.84
CA CYS A 590 -5.80 16.44 19.48
C CYS A 590 -5.88 14.92 19.73
N TYR A 591 -4.82 14.18 19.39
CA TYR A 591 -4.73 12.75 19.69
C TYR A 591 -4.80 12.46 21.20
N GLN A 592 -4.19 13.31 22.03
CA GLN A 592 -4.20 13.17 23.49
C GLN A 592 -5.46 13.72 24.17
N ASN A 593 -6.30 14.50 23.48
CA ASN A 593 -7.49 15.17 24.03
C ASN A 593 -8.67 15.03 23.06
N GLU A 594 -9.20 13.81 22.96
CA GLU A 594 -10.26 13.47 22.00
C GLU A 594 -11.53 14.34 22.21
N GLY A 595 -12.11 14.81 21.11
CA GLY A 595 -13.32 15.62 21.11
C GLY A 595 -13.12 17.13 21.33
N TYR A 596 -11.88 17.61 21.48
CA TYR A 596 -11.58 19.04 21.57
C TYR A 596 -11.15 19.69 20.24
N CYS A 597 -10.78 18.88 19.24
CA CYS A 597 -10.45 19.35 17.90
C CYS A 597 -11.60 18.95 16.96
N TYR A 598 -12.50 19.88 16.68
CA TYR A 598 -13.64 19.68 15.78
C TYR A 598 -13.95 20.98 15.03
N ALA A 599 -14.57 20.86 13.85
CA ALA A 599 -14.95 22.00 13.00
C ALA A 599 -16.33 21.78 12.38
#